data_AF-A0A1G6WYF1-F1
#
_entry.id   AF-A0A1G6WYF1-F1
#
_cell.length_a   1.000
_cell.length_b   1.000
_cell.length_c   1.000
_cell.angle_alpha   90.00
_cell.angle_beta   90.00
_cell.angle_gamma   90.00
#
_symmetry.space_group_name_H-M   'P 1'
#
loop_
_entity.id
_entity.type
_entity.pdbx_description
1 polymer ?
#
loop_
_entity_poly.entity_id
_entity_poly.type
_entity_poly.pdbx_seq_one_letter_code
_entity_poly.pdbx_strand_id
1 'polypeptide(L)'
;MRPFGALLALSLVCAASAASADPLPSDLHGSYAPNGLCSQSYRMLVDETGATFEYGGHVLTLSDWDVCLTCAGGARYQGIEVWAFPEIELQRKPVLRFNADEHRGVVVIEYAGTEPLPVPLAQFVHDASMLRCD
;
A
#
# COMPACT_ATOMS: atom_id res chain seq x y z
N MET A 1 16.23 -40.62 54.96
CA MET A 1 15.56 -40.73 53.65
C MET A 1 14.76 -39.43 53.41
N ARG A 2 15.15 -38.61 52.44
CA ARG A 2 14.39 -37.44 51.94
C ARG A 2 14.59 -37.40 50.42
N PRO A 3 13.54 -37.40 49.59
CA PRO A 3 13.73 -37.26 48.14
C PRO A 3 13.86 -35.78 47.74
N PHE A 4 14.97 -35.46 47.09
CA PHE A 4 15.07 -34.44 46.02
C PHE A 4 14.19 -34.97 44.86
N GLY A 5 13.33 -34.22 44.17
CA GLY A 5 13.40 -32.84 43.74
C GLY A 5 13.52 -32.85 42.20
N ALA A 6 12.48 -32.43 41.48
CA ALA A 6 12.57 -32.03 40.07
C ALA A 6 11.29 -31.30 39.65
N LEU A 7 11.34 -29.96 39.68
CA LEU A 7 10.35 -29.09 39.04
C LEU A 7 10.69 -29.00 37.55
N LEU A 8 9.85 -29.54 36.68
CA LEU A 8 9.91 -29.33 35.23
C LEU A 8 9.39 -27.92 34.92
N ALA A 9 10.28 -27.04 34.46
CA ALA A 9 9.93 -25.74 33.89
C ALA A 9 9.54 -25.94 32.41
N LEU A 10 8.27 -25.75 32.09
CA LEU A 10 7.75 -25.79 30.73
C LEU A 10 7.93 -24.40 30.09
N SER A 11 8.95 -24.24 29.25
CA SER A 11 9.20 -23.01 28.49
C SER A 11 8.23 -22.92 27.31
N LEU A 12 7.25 -22.02 27.42
CA LEU A 12 6.30 -21.70 26.35
C LEU A 12 7.01 -20.80 25.31
N VAL A 13 7.39 -21.37 24.17
CA VAL A 13 7.90 -20.60 23.03
C VAL A 13 6.69 -19.99 22.32
N CYS A 14 6.51 -18.67 22.43
CA CYS A 14 5.51 -17.94 21.67
C CYS A 14 6.08 -17.70 20.26
N ALA A 15 5.62 -18.46 19.27
CA ALA A 15 5.92 -18.19 17.87
C ALA A 15 5.08 -16.99 17.42
N ALA A 16 5.72 -15.82 17.26
CA ALA A 16 5.09 -14.70 16.58
C ALA A 16 5.03 -15.02 15.09
N SER A 17 3.83 -15.29 14.57
CA SER A 17 3.59 -15.34 13.12
C SER A 17 3.69 -13.91 12.59
N ALA A 18 4.71 -13.62 11.80
CA ALA A 18 4.71 -12.41 10.96
C ALA A 18 3.60 -12.58 9.93
N ALA A 19 2.58 -11.71 9.96
CA ALA A 19 1.61 -11.64 8.88
C ALA A 19 2.39 -11.23 7.62
N SER A 20 2.36 -12.07 6.59
CA SER A 20 2.93 -11.74 5.29
C SER A 20 2.09 -10.62 4.67
N ALA A 21 2.70 -9.47 4.40
CA ALA A 21 2.08 -8.46 3.56
C ALA A 21 1.80 -9.05 2.17
N ASP A 22 0.66 -8.68 1.57
CA ASP A 22 0.33 -9.12 0.23
C ASP A 22 1.08 -8.24 -0.79
N PRO A 23 1.81 -8.82 -1.76
CA PRO A 23 2.45 -8.03 -2.78
C PRO A 23 1.40 -7.36 -3.68
N LEU A 24 1.71 -6.18 -4.19
CA LEU A 24 0.90 -5.57 -5.25
C LEU A 24 0.88 -6.49 -6.49
N PRO A 25 -0.28 -6.70 -7.12
CA PRO A 25 -0.36 -7.47 -8.35
C PRO A 25 0.55 -6.91 -9.45
N SER A 26 1.30 -7.78 -10.13
CA SER A 26 2.32 -7.38 -11.10
C SER A 26 1.78 -6.61 -12.31
N ASP A 27 0.49 -6.76 -12.63
CA ASP A 27 -0.15 -5.99 -13.70
C ASP A 27 -0.36 -4.51 -13.34
N LEU A 28 -0.21 -4.15 -12.06
CA LEU A 28 -0.21 -2.78 -11.54
C LEU A 28 1.19 -2.15 -11.55
N HIS A 29 2.25 -2.91 -11.80
CA HIS A 29 3.60 -2.36 -11.85
C HIS A 29 3.74 -1.39 -13.01
N GLY A 30 4.41 -0.26 -12.81
CA GLY A 30 4.60 0.76 -13.82
C GLY A 30 4.85 2.15 -13.24
N SER A 31 5.05 3.13 -14.10
CA SER A 31 5.08 4.53 -13.69
C SER A 31 3.71 5.16 -13.88
N TYR A 32 3.35 6.07 -12.99
CA TYR A 32 2.10 6.80 -12.98
C TYR A 32 2.41 8.27 -12.77
N ALA A 33 1.71 9.14 -13.49
CA ALA A 33 1.85 10.58 -13.35
C ALA A 33 0.46 11.24 -13.27
N PRO A 34 0.33 12.35 -12.52
CA PRO A 34 -0.91 13.11 -12.48
C PRO A 34 -1.31 13.54 -13.88
N ASN A 35 -2.57 13.27 -14.22
CA ASN A 35 -3.14 13.56 -15.54
C ASN A 35 -2.31 12.98 -16.72
N GLY A 36 -1.46 11.97 -16.49
CA GLY A 36 -0.61 11.35 -17.52
C GLY A 36 0.57 12.23 -17.97
N LEU A 37 1.00 13.21 -17.19
CA LEU A 37 2.12 14.11 -17.53
C LEU A 37 3.48 13.47 -17.27
N CYS A 38 3.77 12.39 -17.99
CA CYS A 38 4.88 11.46 -17.75
C CYS A 38 6.30 12.02 -17.93
N SER A 39 6.44 13.18 -18.56
CA SER A 39 7.75 13.83 -18.74
C SER A 39 8.21 14.66 -17.52
N GLN A 40 7.39 14.73 -16.46
CA GLN A 40 7.68 15.55 -15.29
C GLN A 40 8.38 14.76 -14.18
N SER A 41 9.12 15.45 -13.32
CA SER A 41 9.73 14.90 -12.09
C SER A 41 8.71 14.62 -10.97
N TYR A 42 7.45 14.44 -11.36
CA TYR A 42 6.31 14.21 -10.50
C TYR A 42 5.67 12.88 -10.93
N ARG A 43 6.05 11.80 -10.25
CA ARG A 43 5.66 10.44 -10.63
C ARG A 43 5.60 9.49 -9.45
N MET A 44 4.72 8.51 -9.55
CA MET A 44 4.72 7.32 -8.71
C MET A 44 5.25 6.16 -9.54
N LEU A 45 6.21 5.41 -9.01
CA LEU A 45 6.70 4.15 -9.57
C LEU A 45 6.17 3.02 -8.70
N VAL A 46 5.56 2.02 -9.33
CA VAL A 46 5.04 0.82 -8.66
C VAL A 46 5.81 -0.38 -9.17
N ASP A 47 6.36 -1.15 -8.25
CA ASP A 47 7.10 -2.37 -8.51
C ASP A 47 6.94 -3.37 -7.35
N GLU A 48 7.72 -4.45 -7.39
CA GLU A 48 7.72 -5.51 -6.38
C GLU A 48 8.05 -5.05 -4.95
N THR A 49 8.68 -3.89 -4.79
CA THR A 49 9.03 -3.31 -3.49
C THR A 49 7.92 -2.45 -2.92
N GLY A 50 7.00 -1.96 -3.77
CA GLY A 50 5.86 -1.14 -3.40
C GLY A 50 5.66 0.05 -4.32
N ALA A 51 5.24 1.18 -3.76
CA ALA A 51 4.98 2.42 -4.50
C ALA A 51 5.94 3.52 -4.04
N THR A 52 6.82 3.95 -4.94
CA THR A 52 7.76 5.05 -4.75
C THR A 52 7.21 6.32 -5.35
N PHE A 53 7.00 7.33 -4.52
CA PHE A 53 6.51 8.65 -4.88
C PHE A 53 7.68 9.61 -5.00
N GLU A 54 7.71 10.38 -6.09
CA GLU A 54 8.73 11.40 -6.33
C GLU A 54 8.05 12.74 -6.67
N TYR A 55 8.39 13.79 -5.93
CA TYR A 55 7.94 15.16 -6.22
C TYR A 55 8.91 16.20 -5.64
N GLY A 56 9.33 17.17 -6.44
CA GLY A 56 10.15 18.30 -5.98
C GLY A 56 11.49 17.89 -5.35
N GLY A 57 12.05 16.74 -5.74
CA GLY A 57 13.27 16.18 -5.14
C GLY A 57 13.05 15.37 -3.85
N HIS A 58 11.82 15.28 -3.36
CA HIS A 58 11.45 14.38 -2.26
C HIS A 58 11.07 13.01 -2.80
N VAL A 59 11.47 11.97 -2.06
CA VAL A 59 11.18 10.57 -2.36
C VAL A 59 10.56 9.92 -1.11
N LEU A 60 9.48 9.17 -1.30
CA LEU A 60 8.87 8.34 -0.26
C LEU A 60 8.46 7.02 -0.88
N THR A 61 8.77 5.92 -0.22
CA THR A 61 8.34 4.59 -0.63
C THR A 61 7.33 4.07 0.38
N LEU A 62 6.18 3.61 -0.12
CA LEU A 62 5.18 2.88 0.64
C LEU A 62 5.34 1.39 0.30
N SER A 63 5.38 0.56 1.34
CA SER A 63 5.52 -0.90 1.26
C SER A 63 4.49 -1.57 2.16
N ASP A 64 4.60 -2.89 2.31
CA ASP A 64 3.83 -3.68 3.27
C ASP A 64 2.32 -3.45 3.13
N TRP A 65 1.77 -3.98 2.05
CA TRP A 65 0.39 -3.71 1.64
C TRP A 65 -0.59 -4.74 2.19
N ASP A 66 -1.76 -4.27 2.59
CA ASP A 66 -2.98 -5.07 2.60
C ASP A 66 -3.70 -4.83 1.26
N VAL A 67 -4.02 -5.89 0.53
CA VAL A 67 -4.57 -5.83 -0.82
C VAL A 67 -5.98 -6.43 -0.83
N CYS A 68 -6.96 -5.60 -1.16
CA CYS A 68 -8.35 -6.02 -1.22
C CYS A 68 -8.87 -6.04 -2.66
N LEU A 69 -8.88 -7.24 -3.24
CA LEU A 69 -9.38 -7.50 -4.60
C LEU A 69 -10.91 -7.44 -4.71
N THR A 70 -11.65 -7.34 -3.61
CA THR A 70 -13.12 -7.34 -3.60
C THR A 70 -13.73 -6.06 -3.03
N CYS A 71 -12.92 -5.09 -2.58
CA CYS A 71 -13.42 -3.92 -1.88
C CYS A 71 -14.26 -2.99 -2.77
N ALA A 72 -13.99 -2.96 -4.08
CA ALA A 72 -14.75 -2.13 -5.03
C ALA A 72 -16.23 -2.56 -5.18
N GLY A 73 -16.55 -3.86 -5.03
CA GLY A 73 -17.90 -4.39 -5.30
C GLY A 73 -18.37 -5.56 -4.44
N GLY A 74 -17.66 -5.88 -3.37
CA GLY A 74 -17.95 -6.97 -2.44
C GLY A 74 -17.57 -8.36 -2.94
N ALA A 75 -18.02 -9.40 -2.23
CA ALA A 75 -17.58 -10.79 -2.41
C ALA A 75 -17.82 -11.40 -3.82
N ARG A 76 -18.64 -10.77 -4.66
CA ARG A 76 -18.93 -11.21 -6.04
C ARG A 76 -18.26 -10.33 -7.10
N TYR A 77 -17.37 -9.45 -6.68
CA TYR A 77 -16.67 -8.55 -7.58
C TYR A 77 -15.82 -9.34 -8.59
N GLN A 78 -15.92 -8.96 -9.86
CA GLN A 78 -15.20 -9.55 -11.00
C GLN A 78 -14.54 -8.49 -11.88
N GLY A 79 -14.44 -7.25 -11.38
CA GLY A 79 -13.79 -6.15 -12.08
C GLY A 79 -12.27 -6.17 -11.90
N ILE A 80 -11.63 -5.08 -12.30
CA ILE A 80 -10.16 -4.94 -12.32
C ILE A 80 -9.62 -3.95 -11.29
N GLU A 81 -10.49 -3.30 -10.53
CA GLU A 81 -10.12 -2.36 -9.48
C GLU A 81 -9.52 -3.09 -8.28
N VAL A 82 -8.37 -2.60 -7.81
CA VAL A 82 -7.63 -3.17 -6.69
C VAL A 82 -7.41 -2.07 -5.65
N TRP A 83 -7.85 -2.32 -4.42
CA TRP A 83 -7.62 -1.41 -3.31
C TRP A 83 -6.39 -1.88 -2.55
N ALA A 84 -5.42 -0.99 -2.36
CA ALA A 84 -4.19 -1.25 -1.64
C ALA A 84 -4.06 -0.28 -0.47
N PHE A 85 -3.75 -0.82 0.71
CA PHE A 85 -3.60 -0.09 1.95
C PHE A 85 -2.16 -0.28 2.45
N PRO A 86 -1.33 0.77 2.47
CA PRO A 86 0.05 0.66 2.93
C PRO A 86 0.11 0.62 4.47
N GLU A 87 1.05 -0.14 5.02
CA GLU A 87 1.32 -0.15 6.45
C GLU A 87 2.12 1.09 6.86
N ILE A 88 1.42 2.20 7.09
CA ILE A 88 1.96 3.40 7.73
C ILE A 88 1.17 3.75 9.01
N GLU A 89 1.55 4.83 9.70
CA GLU A 89 0.84 5.30 10.89
C GLU A 89 -0.68 5.38 10.64
N LEU A 90 -1.49 4.76 11.52
CA LEU A 90 -2.96 4.62 11.34
C LEU A 90 -3.65 5.93 10.95
N GLN A 91 -3.22 7.05 11.53
CA GLN A 91 -3.82 8.36 11.27
C GLN A 91 -3.46 8.95 9.90
N ARG A 92 -2.45 8.38 9.22
CA ARG A 92 -1.92 8.85 7.93
C ARG A 92 -2.17 7.88 6.79
N LYS A 93 -2.84 6.74 6.99
CA LYS A 93 -3.03 5.70 5.97
C LYS A 93 -3.89 6.18 4.79
N PRO A 94 -3.33 6.39 3.58
CA PRO A 94 -4.15 6.58 2.38
C PRO A 94 -4.71 5.23 1.90
N VAL A 95 -5.66 5.31 0.98
CA VAL A 95 -6.11 4.19 0.15
C VAL A 95 -5.66 4.46 -1.28
N LEU A 96 -4.97 3.50 -1.88
CA LEU A 96 -4.65 3.53 -3.30
C LEU A 96 -5.65 2.65 -4.03
N ARG A 97 -6.44 3.24 -4.92
CA ARG A 97 -7.39 2.53 -5.77
C ARG A 97 -6.80 2.44 -7.17
N PHE A 98 -6.22 1.28 -7.47
CA PHE A 98 -5.67 0.96 -8.79
C PHE A 98 -6.76 0.49 -9.74
N ASN A 99 -6.64 0.86 -11.01
CA ASN A 99 -7.68 0.71 -12.04
C ASN A 99 -9.02 1.29 -11.57
N ALA A 100 -8.97 2.46 -10.92
CA ALA A 100 -10.13 3.09 -10.31
C ALA A 100 -11.30 3.23 -11.29
N ASP A 101 -12.50 2.97 -10.79
CA ASP A 101 -13.76 3.01 -11.54
C ASP A 101 -13.72 2.12 -12.80
N GLU A 102 -13.01 0.99 -12.72
CA GLU A 102 -12.77 0.02 -13.81
C GLU A 102 -11.93 0.54 -14.99
N HIS A 103 -11.19 1.64 -14.82
CA HIS A 103 -10.33 2.20 -15.87
C HIS A 103 -8.90 1.73 -15.71
N ARG A 104 -8.43 0.85 -16.60
CA ARG A 104 -7.06 0.33 -16.58
C ARG A 104 -6.04 1.48 -16.55
N GLY A 105 -5.09 1.40 -15.63
CA GLY A 105 -3.99 2.36 -15.52
C GLY A 105 -4.34 3.66 -14.80
N VAL A 106 -5.58 3.82 -14.31
CA VAL A 106 -5.95 4.95 -13.44
C VAL A 106 -5.66 4.58 -11.99
N VAL A 107 -5.02 5.49 -11.25
CA VAL A 107 -4.85 5.38 -9.79
C VAL A 107 -5.44 6.60 -9.13
N VAL A 108 -6.32 6.37 -8.16
CA VAL A 108 -6.84 7.40 -7.26
C VAL A 108 -6.26 7.17 -5.87
N ILE A 109 -5.76 8.23 -5.24
CA ILE A 109 -5.20 8.16 -3.89
C ILE A 109 -6.07 8.98 -2.96
N GLU A 110 -6.75 8.30 -2.06
CA GLU A 110 -7.69 8.92 -1.12
C GLU A 110 -7.09 8.92 0.27
N TYR A 111 -7.33 10.00 1.02
CA TYR A 111 -6.91 10.10 2.41
C TYR A 111 -7.99 10.80 3.22
N ALA A 112 -8.56 10.07 4.18
CA ALA A 112 -9.62 10.54 5.06
C ALA A 112 -9.12 10.96 6.45
N GLY A 113 -7.81 10.87 6.71
CA GLY A 113 -7.22 11.24 8.00
C GLY A 113 -7.11 12.76 8.16
N THR A 114 -6.91 13.19 9.41
CA THR A 114 -6.78 14.61 9.76
C THR A 114 -5.33 15.07 9.90
N GLU A 115 -4.39 14.13 10.03
CA GLU A 115 -2.98 14.45 10.18
C GLU A 115 -2.39 14.90 8.85
N PRO A 116 -1.45 15.87 8.83
CA PRO A 116 -0.74 16.20 7.60
C PRO A 116 0.04 14.99 7.07
N LEU A 117 -0.08 14.74 5.76
CA LEU A 117 0.75 13.76 5.07
C LEU A 117 2.13 14.35 4.77
N PRO A 118 3.19 13.53 4.76
CA PRO A 118 4.51 13.98 4.32
C PRO A 118 4.50 14.31 2.82
N VAL A 119 5.36 15.24 2.41
CA VAL A 119 5.77 15.34 1.00
C VAL A 119 6.61 14.10 0.69
N PRO A 120 6.39 13.43 -0.45
CA PRO A 120 5.54 13.82 -1.58
C PRO A 120 4.08 13.39 -1.50
N LEU A 121 3.71 12.45 -0.64
CA LEU A 121 2.36 11.83 -0.60
C LEU A 121 1.20 12.85 -0.52
N ALA A 122 1.36 13.93 0.24
CA ALA A 122 0.36 15.00 0.31
C ALA A 122 0.01 15.62 -1.07
N GLN A 123 1.01 15.73 -1.95
CA GLN A 123 0.81 16.27 -3.30
C GLN A 123 0.01 15.30 -4.16
N PHE A 124 0.31 14.00 -4.04
CA PHE A 124 -0.37 12.95 -4.79
C PHE A 124 -1.84 12.74 -4.37
N VAL A 125 -2.16 12.97 -3.09
CA VAL A 125 -3.56 12.95 -2.60
C VAL A 125 -4.35 14.17 -3.08
N HIS A 126 -3.69 15.32 -3.27
CA HIS A 126 -4.36 16.52 -3.76
C HIS A 126 -4.81 16.38 -5.22
N ASP A 127 -4.08 15.59 -6.01
CA ASP A 127 -4.40 15.38 -7.42
C ASP A 127 -5.43 14.26 -7.57
N ALA A 128 -6.51 14.55 -8.31
CA ALA A 128 -7.68 13.68 -8.37
C ALA A 128 -7.42 12.30 -9.00
N SER A 129 -6.47 12.19 -9.94
CA SER A 129 -6.10 10.91 -10.54
C SER A 129 -4.70 10.93 -11.14
N MET A 130 -4.03 9.79 -11.05
CA MET A 130 -2.83 9.50 -11.82
C MET A 130 -3.16 8.53 -12.94
N LEU A 131 -2.49 8.73 -14.07
CA LEU A 131 -2.57 7.85 -15.23
C LEU A 131 -1.23 7.15 -15.39
N ARG A 132 -1.27 5.87 -15.74
CA ARG A 132 -0.11 5.08 -16.09
C ARG A 132 0.62 5.72 -17.29
N CYS A 133 1.93 5.72 -17.20
CA CYS A 133 2.84 6.12 -18.25
C CYS A 133 3.23 4.88 -19.03
N ASP A 134 2.92 4.88 -20.33
CA ASP A 134 3.21 3.80 -21.27
C ASP A 134 4.68 3.82 -21.73
#